data_AF-A0A7R9WQW6-F1
#
_entry.id   AF-A0A7R9WQW6-F1
#
_cell.length_a   1.000
_cell.length_b   1.000
_cell.length_c   1.000
_cell.angle_alpha   90.00
_cell.angle_beta   90.00
_cell.angle_gamma   90.00
#
_symmetry.space_group_name_H-M   'P 1'
#
loop_
_entity.id
_entity.type
_entity.pdbx_description
1 polymer ?
#
loop_
_entity_poly.entity_id
_entity_poly.type
_entity_poly.pdbx_seq_one_letter_code
_entity_poly.pdbx_strand_id
1 'polypeptide(L)'
;GNALDRPVTEKTTRRSLQTGRSLPLDGTGSSNRNIVWGASMVQGWRPYMEDRFLCECIESVSVVDGNDDSNVNDDDGVKPTTTTTTTIPIPSHHLMCIMDGHGGAEAVDIVQEHFRRVLCQQPSFLAYAR
;
A
#
# COMPACT_ATOMS: atom_id res chain seq x y z
N GLY A 1 8.94 17.77 -31.16
CA GLY A 1 8.83 16.96 -29.93
C GLY A 1 7.86 17.65 -28.99
N ASN A 2 7.14 16.92 -28.15
CA ASN A 2 6.06 17.46 -27.31
C ASN A 2 6.56 18.23 -26.06
N ALA A 3 7.66 18.97 -26.16
CA ALA A 3 8.16 19.77 -25.06
C ALA A 3 7.41 21.11 -24.99
N LEU A 4 7.18 21.61 -23.77
CA LEU A 4 6.67 22.97 -23.54
C LEU A 4 7.72 24.02 -23.90
N ASP A 5 7.30 25.25 -24.17
CA ASP A 5 8.20 26.38 -24.43
C ASP A 5 8.99 26.82 -23.18
N ARG A 6 8.47 26.50 -21.99
CA ARG A 6 9.11 26.74 -20.69
C ARG A 6 8.76 25.61 -19.72
N PRO A 7 9.63 25.30 -18.74
CA PRO A 7 9.33 24.25 -17.78
C PRO A 7 8.27 24.72 -16.78
N VAL A 8 7.39 23.81 -16.41
CA VAL A 8 6.56 23.94 -15.22
C VAL A 8 7.46 23.65 -14.02
N THR A 9 7.68 24.68 -13.19
CA THR A 9 8.57 24.61 -12.01
C THR A 9 7.82 24.45 -10.70
N GLU A 10 6.48 24.46 -10.74
CA GLU A 10 5.64 24.22 -9.58
C GLU A 10 5.92 22.82 -9.00
N LYS A 11 6.01 22.75 -7.67
CA LYS A 11 6.34 21.54 -6.93
C LYS A 11 5.11 21.02 -6.21
N THR A 12 4.76 19.76 -6.44
CA THR A 12 3.89 19.03 -5.52
C THR A 12 4.77 18.41 -4.44
N THR A 13 4.63 18.87 -3.20
CA THR A 13 5.40 18.36 -2.06
C THR A 13 4.51 17.67 -1.05
N ARG A 14 5.00 16.59 -0.46
CA ARG A 14 4.41 15.97 0.73
C ARG A 14 5.50 15.66 1.73
N ARG A 15 5.16 15.74 3.01
CA ARG A 15 6.04 15.38 4.12
C ARG A 15 5.20 14.76 5.22
N SER A 16 5.78 13.83 5.95
CA SER A 16 5.11 13.26 7.12
C SER A 16 6.11 12.80 8.16
N LEU A 17 5.66 12.87 9.41
CA LEU A 17 6.21 12.09 10.51
C LEU A 17 5.29 10.89 10.67
N GLN A 18 5.82 9.70 10.42
CA GLN A 18 5.04 8.48 10.51
C GLN A 18 5.55 7.64 11.67
N THR A 19 4.72 7.56 12.70
CA THR A 19 4.98 6.79 13.91
C THR A 19 4.63 5.34 13.63
N GLY A 20 5.64 4.47 13.50
CA GLY A 20 5.41 3.03 13.53
C GLY A 20 5.21 2.57 14.96
N ARG A 21 4.08 1.93 15.27
CA ARG A 21 3.96 1.17 16.51
C ARG A 21 4.99 0.03 16.47
N SER A 22 5.69 -0.23 17.57
CA SER A 22 6.53 -1.42 17.73
C SER A 22 5.82 -2.37 18.69
N LEU A 23 5.66 -3.64 18.30
CA LEU A 23 5.26 -4.65 19.27
C LEU A 23 6.50 -5.03 20.09
N PRO A 24 6.40 -5.16 21.42
CA PRO A 24 7.51 -5.63 22.22
C PRO A 24 7.79 -7.08 21.83
N LEU A 25 8.90 -7.32 21.12
CA LEU A 25 9.30 -8.69 20.78
C LEU A 25 9.68 -9.47 22.05
N ASP A 26 10.29 -8.83 23.05
CA ASP A 26 10.88 -9.54 24.20
C ASP A 26 10.68 -8.85 25.58
N GLY A 27 9.55 -8.16 25.79
CA GLY A 27 9.23 -7.55 27.10
C GLY A 27 10.15 -6.40 27.55
N THR A 28 11.11 -5.98 26.73
CA THR A 28 12.02 -4.87 27.01
C THR A 28 11.75 -3.72 26.04
N GLY A 29 10.98 -2.73 26.50
CA GLY A 29 10.86 -1.40 25.88
C GLY A 29 10.35 -1.33 24.43
N SER A 30 9.11 -0.86 24.26
CA SER A 30 8.59 -0.42 22.96
C SER A 30 9.40 0.78 22.44
N SER A 31 10.33 0.56 21.50
CA SER A 31 10.93 1.65 20.73
C SER A 31 10.04 1.97 19.53
N ASN A 32 9.34 3.11 19.57
CA ASN A 32 8.63 3.61 18.39
C ASN A 32 9.66 3.93 17.30
N ARG A 33 9.59 3.23 16.17
CA ARG A 33 10.39 3.59 14.99
C ARG A 33 9.62 4.64 14.21
N ASN A 34 10.01 5.90 14.45
CA ASN A 34 9.48 7.03 13.72
C ASN A 34 10.28 7.20 12.43
N ILE A 35 9.58 7.21 11.29
CA ILE A 35 10.19 7.62 10.02
C ILE A 35 9.71 9.02 9.67
N VAL A 36 10.67 9.90 9.38
CA VAL A 36 10.42 11.21 8.80
C VAL A 36 10.71 11.10 7.31
N TRP A 37 9.76 11.48 6.47
CA TRP A 37 9.95 11.48 5.02
C TRP A 37 9.43 12.76 4.38
N GLY A 38 9.99 13.07 3.21
CA GLY A 38 9.57 14.15 2.34
C GLY A 38 9.72 13.72 0.88
N ALA A 39 8.75 14.09 0.05
CA ALA A 39 8.74 13.86 -1.38
C ALA A 39 8.38 15.16 -2.11
N SER A 40 8.97 15.36 -3.29
CA SER A 40 8.69 16.48 -4.18
C SER A 40 8.66 15.98 -5.61
N MET A 41 7.64 16.37 -6.37
CA MET A 41 7.54 16.12 -7.81
C MET A 41 7.43 17.43 -8.59
N VAL A 42 7.92 17.43 -9.82
CA VAL A 42 7.91 18.56 -10.76
C VAL A 42 7.66 18.03 -12.17
N GLN A 43 6.74 18.66 -12.90
CA GLN A 43 6.42 18.29 -14.29
C GLN A 43 7.55 18.65 -15.28
N GLY A 44 8.24 19.76 -15.05
CA GLY A 44 9.34 20.20 -15.90
C GLY A 44 8.88 20.52 -17.31
N TRP A 45 9.58 20.01 -18.31
CA TRP A 45 9.34 20.34 -19.72
C TRP A 45 8.23 19.50 -20.38
N ARG A 46 7.71 18.49 -19.68
CA ARG A 46 6.66 17.63 -20.21
C ARG A 46 5.33 18.39 -20.28
N PRO A 47 4.46 18.09 -21.25
CA PRO A 47 3.17 18.77 -21.38
C PRO A 47 2.17 18.29 -20.32
N TYR A 48 2.36 17.08 -19.80
CA TYR A 48 1.54 16.45 -18.78
C TYR A 48 2.43 15.87 -17.68
N MET A 49 1.89 15.79 -16.46
CA MET A 49 2.55 15.18 -15.31
C MET A 49 2.04 13.74 -15.13
N GLU A 50 2.87 12.79 -15.53
CA GLU A 50 2.53 11.36 -15.49
C GLU A 50 3.17 10.64 -14.30
N ASP A 51 3.98 11.29 -13.46
CA ASP A 51 4.54 10.63 -12.27
C ASP A 51 3.58 10.68 -11.08
N ARG A 52 3.66 9.66 -10.23
CA ARG A 52 2.97 9.58 -8.92
C ARG A 52 3.92 9.06 -7.85
N PHE A 53 3.56 9.27 -6.58
CA PHE A 53 4.23 8.61 -5.45
C PHE A 53 3.23 8.10 -4.41
N LEU A 54 3.61 7.03 -3.72
CA LEU A 54 2.88 6.47 -2.58
C LEU A 54 3.84 6.42 -1.39
N CYS A 55 3.43 6.95 -0.25
CA CYS A 55 4.20 6.91 0.98
C CYS A 55 3.26 6.57 2.14
N GLU A 56 3.27 5.31 2.58
CA GLU A 56 2.35 4.79 3.60
C GLU A 56 3.07 3.96 4.67
N CYS A 57 2.44 3.80 5.82
CA CYS A 57 2.83 2.86 6.85
C CYS A 57 1.77 1.77 6.89
N ILE A 58 2.24 0.54 6.87
CA ILE A 58 1.38 -0.63 6.94
C ILE A 58 1.58 -1.19 8.34
N GLU A 59 0.58 -1.04 9.19
CA GLU A 59 0.66 -1.52 10.58
C GLU A 59 0.06 -2.92 10.74
N SER A 60 -0.79 -3.34 9.81
CA SER A 60 -1.41 -4.64 9.80
C SER A 60 -1.90 -5.02 8.40
N VAL A 61 -2.11 -6.32 8.21
CA VAL A 61 -2.72 -6.92 7.03
C VAL A 61 -3.91 -7.76 7.45
N SER A 62 -5.03 -7.65 6.73
CA SER A 62 -6.20 -8.50 6.94
C SER A 62 -6.19 -9.65 5.95
N VAL A 63 -6.31 -10.87 6.48
CA VAL A 63 -6.41 -12.12 5.74
C VAL A 63 -7.82 -12.67 5.92
N VAL A 64 -8.45 -13.02 4.80
CA VAL A 64 -9.74 -13.70 4.81
C VAL A 64 -9.46 -15.19 4.82
N ASP A 65 -9.78 -15.87 5.92
CA ASP A 65 -9.61 -17.31 6.01
C ASP A 65 -10.78 -17.96 5.26
N GLY A 66 -10.48 -18.52 4.08
CA GLY A 66 -11.42 -19.37 3.36
C GLY A 66 -11.53 -20.69 4.12
N ASN A 67 -12.58 -20.84 4.92
CA ASN A 67 -12.95 -22.16 5.43
C ASN A 67 -13.49 -22.96 4.24
N ASP A 68 -12.61 -23.71 3.58
CA ASP A 68 -12.98 -24.79 2.67
C ASP A 68 -13.50 -25.93 3.55
N ASP A 69 -14.74 -25.79 4.04
CA ASP A 69 -15.49 -26.93 4.55
C ASP A 69 -15.92 -27.74 3.32
N SER A 70 -14.98 -28.54 2.81
CA SER A 70 -15.29 -29.75 2.08
C SER A 70 -16.02 -30.71 3.03
N ASN A 71 -17.28 -30.41 3.31
CA ASN A 71 -18.23 -31.34 3.89
C ASN A 71 -19.53 -31.24 3.10
N VAL A 72 -19.57 -32.10 2.08
CA VAL A 72 -20.74 -32.55 1.33
C VAL A 72 -21.95 -32.65 2.26
N ASN A 73 -23.04 -31.96 1.93
CA ASN A 73 -24.39 -32.49 1.96
C ASN A 73 -25.31 -31.52 1.21
N ASP A 74 -25.87 -32.01 0.09
CA ASP A 74 -27.03 -31.45 -0.59
C ASP A 74 -28.19 -31.34 0.41
N ASP A 75 -28.53 -30.13 0.84
CA ASP A 75 -29.88 -29.81 1.35
C ASP A 75 -30.16 -28.30 1.23
N ASP A 76 -31.38 -27.99 0.81
CA ASP A 76 -31.91 -26.70 0.36
C ASP A 76 -31.93 -25.61 1.46
N GLY A 77 -30.80 -24.94 1.70
CA GLY A 77 -30.78 -23.78 2.59
C GLY A 77 -29.52 -22.94 2.48
N VAL A 78 -29.64 -21.72 1.96
CA VAL A 78 -28.57 -20.71 1.93
C VAL A 78 -28.07 -20.46 3.36
N LYS A 79 -27.02 -21.16 3.78
CA LYS A 79 -26.31 -20.85 5.03
C LYS A 79 -25.39 -19.65 4.77
N PRO A 80 -25.43 -18.60 5.62
CA PRO A 80 -24.48 -17.51 5.53
C PRO A 80 -23.08 -18.06 5.81
N THR A 81 -22.24 -18.15 4.78
CA THR A 81 -20.81 -18.40 4.91
C THR A 81 -20.22 -17.29 5.77
N THR A 82 -19.90 -17.61 7.02
CA THR A 82 -19.35 -16.65 7.96
C THR A 82 -17.86 -16.55 7.69
N THR A 83 -17.46 -15.57 6.90
CA THR A 83 -16.06 -15.40 6.53
C THR A 83 -15.28 -14.81 7.71
N THR A 84 -14.45 -15.61 8.36
CA THR A 84 -13.53 -15.14 9.41
C THR A 84 -12.39 -14.34 8.80
N THR A 85 -12.18 -13.13 9.30
CA THR A 85 -11.06 -12.26 8.90
C THR A 85 -10.04 -12.21 10.03
N THR A 86 -8.82 -12.68 9.77
CA THR A 86 -7.69 -12.62 10.69
C THR A 86 -6.84 -11.40 10.39
N THR A 87 -6.49 -10.61 11.41
CA THR A 87 -5.59 -9.46 11.26
C THR A 87 -4.20 -9.82 11.75
N ILE A 88 -3.19 -9.68 10.87
CA ILE A 88 -1.78 -9.92 11.18
C ILE A 88 -1.09 -8.57 11.40
N PRO A 89 -0.57 -8.27 12.60
CA PRO A 89 0.14 -7.02 12.84
C PRO A 89 1.53 -7.04 12.19
N ILE A 90 1.88 -6.00 11.44
CA ILE A 90 3.21 -5.79 10.86
C ILE A 90 3.77 -4.42 11.29
N PRO A 91 4.04 -4.23 12.59
CA PRO A 91 4.50 -2.96 13.15
C PRO A 91 5.73 -2.39 12.40
N SER A 92 5.80 -1.06 12.29
CA SER A 92 6.98 -0.33 11.77
C SER A 92 7.36 -0.63 10.30
N HIS A 93 6.41 -1.04 9.46
CA HIS A 93 6.64 -1.23 8.02
C HIS A 93 6.22 0.01 7.23
N HIS A 94 7.11 0.48 6.36
CA HIS A 94 6.86 1.66 5.52
C HIS A 94 6.99 1.28 4.05
N LEU A 95 6.00 1.69 3.27
CA LEU A 95 5.94 1.51 1.82
C LEU A 95 6.17 2.87 1.15
N MET A 96 7.25 2.96 0.39
CA MET A 96 7.55 4.13 -0.44
C MET A 96 7.69 3.69 -1.90
N CYS A 97 6.91 4.29 -2.79
CA CYS A 97 6.92 3.98 -4.21
C CYS A 97 6.96 5.26 -5.03
N ILE A 98 7.78 5.27 -6.08
CA ILE A 98 7.81 6.29 -7.13
C ILE A 98 7.37 5.60 -8.41
N MET A 99 6.45 6.21 -9.13
CA MET A 99 5.84 5.66 -10.34
C MET A 99 6.11 6.63 -11.47
N ASP A 100 6.78 6.15 -12.51
CA ASP A 100 7.07 6.87 -13.75
C ASP A 100 6.04 6.43 -14.80
N GLY A 101 5.11 7.33 -15.12
CA GLY A 101 4.03 7.04 -16.07
C GLY A 101 4.49 7.20 -17.52
N HIS A 102 3.92 6.38 -18.39
CA HIS A 102 4.15 6.47 -19.83
C HIS A 102 2.89 6.11 -20.61
N GLY A 103 2.60 6.92 -21.64
CA GLY A 103 1.43 6.71 -22.49
C GLY A 103 0.13 7.22 -21.87
N GLY A 104 0.24 8.10 -20.87
CA GLY A 104 -0.86 8.61 -20.07
C GLY A 104 -0.68 8.30 -18.58
N ALA A 105 -1.38 9.06 -17.73
CA ALA A 105 -1.27 8.92 -16.27
C ALA A 105 -2.19 7.84 -15.67
N GLU A 106 -3.14 7.30 -16.45
CA GLU A 106 -4.18 6.40 -15.94
C GLU A 106 -3.61 5.15 -15.25
N ALA A 107 -2.58 4.53 -15.84
CA ALA A 107 -1.96 3.34 -15.26
C ALA A 107 -1.33 3.63 -13.89
N VAL A 108 -0.61 4.76 -13.76
CA VAL A 108 0.02 5.12 -12.48
C VAL A 108 -1.00 5.60 -11.46
N ASP A 109 -2.12 6.19 -11.88
CA ASP A 109 -3.21 6.56 -10.97
C ASP A 109 -3.83 5.31 -10.34
N ILE A 110 -4.13 4.29 -11.14
CA ILE A 110 -4.63 2.98 -10.67
C ILE A 110 -3.62 2.30 -9.74
N VAL A 111 -2.33 2.32 -10.10
CA VAL A 111 -1.27 1.75 -9.24
C VAL A 111 -1.19 2.52 -7.92
N GLN A 112 -1.18 3.86 -7.94
CA GLN A 112 -1.13 4.65 -6.72
C GLN A 112 -2.29 4.35 -5.77
N GLU A 113 -3.50 4.15 -6.31
CA GLU A 113 -4.71 3.88 -5.53
C GLU A 113 -4.75 2.44 -4.97
N HIS A 114 -4.27 1.45 -5.72
CA HIS A 114 -4.52 0.04 -5.40
C HIS A 114 -3.29 -0.78 -5.02
N PHE A 115 -2.07 -0.27 -5.25
CA PHE A 115 -0.84 -1.05 -5.10
C PHE A 115 -0.69 -1.64 -3.70
N ARG A 116 -0.92 -0.84 -2.64
CA ARG A 116 -0.84 -1.34 -1.26
C ARG A 116 -1.79 -2.52 -1.03
N ARG A 117 -3.05 -2.40 -1.45
CA ARG A 117 -4.06 -3.45 -1.26
C ARG A 117 -3.62 -4.73 -1.95
N VAL A 118 -3.19 -4.64 -3.21
CA VAL A 118 -2.76 -5.79 -4.01
C VAL A 118 -1.48 -6.42 -3.42
N LEU A 119 -0.51 -5.59 -3.02
CA LEU A 119 0.73 -6.04 -2.37
C LEU A 119 0.43 -6.82 -1.09
N CYS A 120 -0.42 -6.28 -0.22
CA CYS A 120 -0.77 -6.91 1.05
C CYS A 120 -1.56 -8.22 0.88
N GLN A 121 -2.12 -8.47 -0.30
CA GLN A 121 -2.85 -9.70 -0.62
C GLN A 121 -1.97 -10.75 -1.32
N GLN A 122 -0.73 -10.42 -1.69
CA GLN A 122 0.16 -11.39 -2.35
C GLN A 122 0.52 -12.53 -1.39
N PRO A 123 0.46 -13.81 -1.82
CA PRO A 123 0.81 -14.94 -0.96
C PRO A 123 2.22 -14.83 -0.35
N SER A 124 3.17 -14.31 -1.11
CA SER A 124 4.54 -14.07 -0.63
C SER A 124 4.61 -12.97 0.44
N PHE A 125 3.81 -11.92 0.32
CA PHE A 125 3.73 -10.86 1.34
C PHE A 125 3.02 -11.35 2.60
N LEU A 126 1.97 -12.16 2.44
CA LEU A 126 1.30 -12.80 3.57
C LEU A 126 2.20 -13.80 4.31
N ALA A 127 3.02 -14.55 3.57
CA ALA A 127 4.03 -15.43 4.16
C ALA A 127 5.12 -14.63 4.90
N TYR A 128 5.50 -13.46 4.38
CA TYR A 128 6.41 -12.53 5.06
C TYR A 128 5.81 -11.93 6.34
N ALA A 129 4.51 -11.64 6.35
CA ALA A 129 3.84 -10.97 7.47
C ALA A 129 3.61 -11.87 8.70
N ARG A 130 3.65 -13.20 8.52
CA ARG A 130 3.44 -14.21 9.57
C ARG A 130 4.73 -14.51 10.33
#